data_AF-A0A2P2QLZ9-F1
#
_entry.id   AF-A0A2P2QLZ9-F1
#
_cell.length_a   1.000
_cell.length_b   1.000
_cell.length_c   1.000
_cell.angle_alpha   90.00
_cell.angle_beta   90.00
_cell.angle_gamma   90.00
#
_symmetry.space_group_name_H-M   'P 1'
#
loop_
_entity.id
_entity.type
_entity.pdbx_description
1 polymer ?
#
loop_
_entity_poly.entity_id
_entity_poly.type
_entity_poly.pdbx_seq_one_letter_code
_entity_poly.pdbx_strand_id
1 'polypeptide(L)'
;MYGRYLYADLYANNIWAGVETPENSGNYTSSKIPFACATDSPIKCTSVQRNGGPSLGYIFSFGEDNHKDVFVLANNGVYRVVRPSRCNYTCSKENATVVASPSPTTSPPSHSSRLSRPQHVGVLVLFSCFLLFLVG
;
A
#
# COMPACT_ATOMS: atom_id res chain seq x y z
N MET A 1 -11.82 -21.06 -14.57
CA MET A 1 -11.93 -19.59 -14.39
C MET A 1 -10.64 -19.06 -14.97
N TYR A 2 -10.65 -18.11 -15.91
CA TYR A 2 -9.39 -17.61 -16.51
C TYR A 2 -8.43 -17.09 -15.44
N GLY A 3 -7.13 -17.36 -15.57
CA GLY A 3 -6.12 -16.78 -14.68
C GLY A 3 -6.20 -15.26 -14.76
N ARG A 4 -6.33 -14.58 -13.61
CA ARG A 4 -6.41 -13.12 -13.52
C ARG A 4 -5.22 -12.61 -12.72
N TYR A 5 -4.53 -11.64 -13.27
CA TYR A 5 -3.29 -11.12 -12.71
C TYR A 5 -3.38 -9.60 -12.57
N LEU A 6 -2.85 -9.10 -11.47
CA LEU A 6 -2.64 -7.68 -11.24
C LEU A 6 -1.13 -7.46 -11.09
N TYR A 7 -0.57 -6.53 -11.85
CA TYR A 7 0.85 -6.20 -11.77
C TYR A 7 1.07 -4.73 -12.09
N ALA A 8 2.21 -4.19 -11.68
CA ALA A 8 2.56 -2.78 -11.84
C ALA A 8 4.04 -2.62 -12.19
N ASP A 9 4.42 -1.43 -12.65
CA ASP A 9 5.83 -1.09 -12.75
C ASP A 9 6.41 -0.79 -11.36
N LEU A 10 7.74 -0.86 -11.25
CA LEU A 10 8.46 -0.70 -9.98
C LEU A 10 8.09 0.58 -9.22
N TYR A 11 7.74 1.65 -9.94
CA TYR A 11 7.45 2.97 -9.41
C TYR A 11 5.96 3.28 -9.33
N ALA A 12 5.12 2.27 -9.54
CA ALA A 12 3.67 2.38 -9.50
C ALA A 12 3.11 3.49 -10.40
N ASN A 13 3.77 3.82 -11.52
CA ASN A 13 3.23 4.80 -12.46
C ASN A 13 2.08 4.22 -13.29
N ASN A 14 2.09 2.91 -13.46
CA ASN A 14 1.15 2.14 -14.26
C ASN A 14 0.86 0.81 -13.56
N ILE A 15 -0.41 0.43 -13.59
CA ILE A 15 -0.91 -0.84 -13.09
C ILE A 15 -1.67 -1.49 -14.26
N TRP A 16 -1.60 -2.81 -14.39
CA TRP A 16 -2.25 -3.58 -15.44
C TRP A 16 -3.03 -4.75 -14.85
N ALA A 17 -4.18 -5.04 -15.48
CA ALA A 17 -4.91 -6.28 -15.32
C ALA A 17 -4.60 -7.19 -16.51
N GLY A 18 -4.12 -8.39 -16.22
CA GLY A 18 -3.91 -9.47 -17.20
C GLY A 18 -4.96 -10.56 -17.05
N VAL A 19 -5.41 -11.11 -18.18
CA VAL A 19 -6.25 -12.31 -18.22
C VAL A 19 -5.57 -13.33 -19.11
N GLU A 20 -5.38 -14.55 -18.59
CA GLU A 20 -4.85 -15.68 -19.35
C GLU A 20 -6.00 -16.51 -19.94
N THR A 21 -5.97 -16.77 -21.24
CA THR A 21 -7.03 -17.54 -21.91
C THR A 21 -6.50 -18.37 -23.07
N PRO A 22 -6.64 -19.72 -23.03
CA PRO A 22 -7.10 -20.56 -21.92
C PRO A 22 -6.14 -20.56 -20.70
N GLU A 23 -6.58 -21.15 -19.59
CA GLU A 23 -5.73 -21.32 -18.40
C GLU A 23 -4.50 -22.19 -18.71
N ASN A 24 -3.31 -21.80 -18.23
CA ASN A 24 -2.02 -22.43 -18.52
C ASN A 24 -1.57 -22.39 -19.99
N SER A 25 -2.11 -21.47 -20.79
CA SER A 25 -1.69 -21.30 -22.19
C SER A 25 -0.42 -20.46 -22.35
N GLY A 26 -0.05 -19.68 -21.33
CA GLY A 26 0.98 -18.65 -21.43
C GLY A 26 0.56 -17.44 -22.28
N ASN A 27 -0.70 -17.38 -22.75
CA ASN A 27 -1.21 -16.27 -23.55
C ASN A 27 -2.02 -15.30 -22.69
N TYR A 28 -1.44 -14.13 -22.44
CA TYR A 28 -2.00 -13.11 -21.57
C TYR A 28 -2.47 -11.90 -22.36
N THR A 29 -3.73 -11.53 -22.18
CA THR A 29 -4.25 -10.24 -22.63
C THR A 29 -4.21 -9.26 -21.47
N SER A 30 -3.48 -8.16 -21.64
CA SER A 30 -3.29 -7.17 -20.58
C SER A 30 -3.85 -5.81 -20.95
N SER A 31 -4.42 -5.13 -19.97
CA SER A 31 -4.96 -3.79 -20.11
C SER A 31 -4.48 -2.90 -18.97
N LYS A 32 -4.11 -1.65 -19.28
CA LYS A 32 -3.70 -0.67 -18.28
C LYS A 32 -4.93 -0.22 -17.49
N ILE A 33 -4.81 -0.17 -16.17
CA ILE A 33 -5.86 0.27 -15.26
C ILE A 33 -5.61 1.74 -14.88
N PRO A 34 -6.57 2.65 -15.13
CA PRO A 34 -6.51 3.98 -14.55
C PRO A 34 -6.83 3.89 -13.05
N PHE A 35 -6.06 4.59 -12.22
CA PHE A 35 -6.25 4.59 -10.77
C PHE A 35 -6.05 5.99 -10.20
N ALA A 36 -6.76 6.25 -9.11
CA ALA A 36 -6.69 7.48 -8.33
C ALA A 36 -6.97 7.12 -6.87
N CYS A 37 -6.74 8.07 -5.97
CA CYS A 37 -7.03 7.85 -4.56
C CYS A 37 -8.46 8.23 -4.20
N ALA A 38 -8.98 7.54 -3.18
CA ALA A 38 -10.27 7.83 -2.62
C ALA A 38 -10.27 9.20 -1.92
N THR A 39 -11.29 10.02 -2.18
CA THR A 39 -11.39 11.37 -1.60
C THR A 39 -11.59 11.36 -0.09
N ASP A 40 -12.13 10.26 0.44
CA ASP A 40 -12.41 10.02 1.86
C ASP A 40 -11.32 9.16 2.53
N SER A 41 -10.13 9.05 1.93
CA SER A 41 -8.99 8.38 2.55
C SER A 41 -8.56 9.14 3.83
N PRO A 42 -8.35 8.46 4.97
CA PRO A 42 -7.86 9.09 6.20
C PRO A 42 -6.52 9.82 6.02
N ILE A 43 -5.69 9.33 5.10
CA ILE A 43 -4.43 9.95 4.71
C ILE A 43 -4.56 10.45 3.27
N LYS A 44 -4.29 11.73 3.05
CA LYS A 44 -4.30 12.32 1.71
C LYS A 44 -3.23 11.68 0.86
N CYS A 45 -3.62 11.18 -0.30
CA CYS A 45 -2.65 10.79 -1.32
C CYS A 45 -1.96 12.03 -1.90
N THR A 46 -0.65 11.92 -2.08
CA THR A 46 0.14 12.92 -2.80
C THR A 46 0.08 12.63 -4.29
N SER A 47 0.04 13.67 -5.12
CA SER A 47 0.08 13.55 -6.58
C SER A 47 1.50 13.80 -7.10
N VAL A 48 1.95 13.04 -8.09
CA VAL A 48 3.22 13.36 -8.77
C VAL A 48 2.99 14.48 -9.78
N GLN A 49 3.76 15.56 -9.67
CA GLN A 49 3.60 16.83 -10.40
C GLN A 49 3.59 16.72 -11.94
N ARG A 50 4.05 15.61 -12.53
CA ARG A 50 4.18 15.48 -14.00
C ARG A 50 3.01 14.79 -14.70
N ASN A 51 2.37 13.80 -14.08
CA ASN A 51 1.40 12.93 -14.78
C ASN A 51 0.03 12.84 -14.08
N GLY A 52 -0.19 13.55 -12.98
CA GLY A 52 -1.50 13.63 -12.31
C GLY A 52 -1.97 12.36 -11.59
N GLY A 53 -1.19 11.28 -11.61
CA GLY A 53 -1.48 10.05 -10.86
C GLY A 53 -1.03 10.13 -9.40
N PRO A 54 -1.60 9.27 -8.51
CA PRO A 54 -1.18 9.22 -7.12
C PRO A 54 0.24 8.68 -7.00
N SER A 55 1.02 9.30 -6.13
CA SER A 55 2.40 8.92 -5.82
C SER A 55 2.41 7.74 -4.85
N LEU A 56 2.18 6.52 -5.34
CA LEU A 56 2.30 5.31 -4.51
C LEU A 56 3.77 4.96 -4.23
N GLY A 57 4.71 5.47 -5.02
CA GLY A 57 6.14 5.20 -4.84
C GLY A 57 6.52 3.78 -5.26
N TYR A 58 7.46 3.16 -4.54
CA TYR A 58 7.93 1.81 -4.86
C TYR A 58 6.96 0.76 -4.33
N ILE A 59 6.39 -0.06 -5.21
CA ILE A 59 5.57 -1.20 -4.79
C ILE A 59 6.47 -2.37 -4.39
N PHE A 60 6.27 -2.89 -3.19
CA PHE A 60 6.96 -4.08 -2.70
C PHE A 60 6.15 -5.35 -2.94
N SER A 61 4.84 -5.30 -2.73
CA SER A 61 3.97 -6.47 -2.91
C SER A 61 2.50 -6.12 -3.06
N PHE A 62 1.75 -7.10 -3.55
CA PHE A 62 0.30 -7.14 -3.56
C PHE A 62 -0.16 -8.23 -2.59
N GLY A 63 -1.27 -7.99 -1.89
CA GLY A 63 -1.88 -8.96 -1.00
C GLY A 63 -3.40 -8.96 -1.17
N GLU A 64 -4.01 -10.11 -0.97
CA GLU A 64 -5.45 -10.26 -0.83
C GLU A 64 -5.71 -10.74 0.60
N ASP A 65 -6.66 -10.11 1.29
CA ASP A 65 -7.06 -10.55 2.63
C ASP A 65 -8.20 -11.61 2.58
N ASN A 66 -8.64 -12.08 3.75
CA ASN A 66 -9.71 -13.07 3.84
C ASN A 66 -11.08 -12.55 3.37
N HIS A 67 -11.28 -11.23 3.31
CA HIS A 67 -12.49 -10.59 2.80
C HIS A 67 -12.43 -10.29 1.30
N LYS A 68 -11.35 -10.72 0.62
CA LYS A 68 -11.12 -10.45 -0.81
C LYS A 68 -10.85 -8.97 -1.11
N ASP A 69 -10.45 -8.20 -0.10
CA ASP A 69 -9.92 -6.87 -0.30
C ASP A 69 -8.46 -6.97 -0.76
N VAL A 70 -8.12 -6.22 -1.80
CA VAL A 70 -6.76 -6.15 -2.35
C VAL A 70 -6.00 -5.00 -1.72
N PHE A 71 -4.77 -5.26 -1.30
CA PHE A 71 -3.87 -4.30 -0.70
C PHE A 71 -2.57 -4.21 -1.50
N VAL A 72 -2.03 -2.99 -1.57
CA VAL A 72 -0.74 -2.68 -2.19
C VAL A 72 0.18 -2.16 -1.10
N LEU A 73 1.25 -2.89 -0.83
CA LEU A 73 2.32 -2.44 0.05
C LEU A 73 3.34 -1.65 -0.76
N ALA A 74 3.56 -0.40 -0.40
CA ALA A 74 4.54 0.47 -1.02
C ALA A 74 5.41 1.18 0.02
N ASN A 75 6.50 1.81 -0.43
CA ASN A 75 7.48 2.44 0.47
C ASN A 75 6.90 3.58 1.33
N ASN A 76 5.81 4.21 0.90
CA ASN A 76 5.16 5.30 1.62
C ASN A 76 3.85 4.89 2.34
N GLY A 77 3.46 3.61 2.29
CA GLY A 77 2.27 3.14 3.02
C GLY A 77 1.65 1.85 2.48
N VAL A 78 0.52 1.49 3.08
CA VAL A 78 -0.33 0.38 2.65
C VAL A 78 -1.63 0.96 2.10
N TYR A 79 -1.95 0.62 0.86
CA TYR A 79 -3.12 1.11 0.16
C TYR A 79 -4.12 -0.02 -0.02
N ARG A 80 -5.40 0.24 0.28
CA ARG A 80 -6.48 -0.68 -0.06
C ARG A 80 -7.09 -0.28 -1.39
N VAL A 81 -7.27 -1.24 -2.30
CA VAL A 81 -8.05 -1.05 -3.52
C VAL A 81 -9.51 -0.92 -3.14
N VAL A 82 -10.17 0.13 -3.62
CA VAL A 82 -11.57 0.41 -3.31
C VAL A 82 -12.41 0.46 -4.59
N ARG A 83 -13.74 0.48 -4.41
CA ARG A 83 -14.70 0.62 -5.51
C ARG A 83 -14.43 1.90 -6.34
N PRO A 84 -14.58 1.84 -7.68
CA PRO A 84 -14.23 2.93 -8.60
C PRO A 84 -14.82 4.30 -8.24
N SER A 85 -16.09 4.34 -7.82
CA SER A 85 -16.76 5.62 -7.49
C SER A 85 -16.10 6.42 -6.36
N ARG A 86 -15.44 5.76 -5.39
CA ARG A 86 -14.70 6.46 -4.32
C ARG A 86 -13.50 7.23 -4.87
N CYS A 87 -12.97 6.78 -6.00
CA CYS A 87 -11.86 7.39 -6.71
C CYS A 87 -12.33 8.23 -7.92
N ASN A 88 -13.62 8.59 -7.97
CA ASN A 88 -14.24 9.36 -9.04
C ASN A 88 -14.21 8.71 -10.43
N TYR A 89 -14.24 7.36 -10.48
CA TYR A 89 -14.41 6.60 -11.72
C TYR A 89 -15.83 6.04 -11.84
N THR A 90 -16.37 6.07 -13.05
CA THR A 90 -17.68 5.47 -13.36
C THR A 90 -17.53 3.97 -13.66
N CYS A 91 -18.35 3.14 -13.02
CA CYS A 91 -18.43 1.71 -13.29
C CYS A 91 -19.89 1.31 -13.50
N SER A 92 -20.22 0.74 -14.67
CA SER A 92 -21.60 0.35 -15.01
C SER A 92 -22.14 -0.78 -14.15
N LYS A 93 -21.27 -1.57 -13.51
CA LYS A 93 -21.65 -2.67 -12.61
C LYS A 93 -21.80 -2.22 -11.16
N GLU A 94 -21.44 -0.97 -10.85
CA GLU A 94 -21.49 -0.43 -9.51
C GLU A 94 -22.82 0.33 -9.29
N ASN A 95 -23.70 -0.20 -8.44
CA ASN A 95 -24.86 0.56 -7.95
C ASN A 95 -24.40 1.51 -6.84
N ALA A 96 -23.82 2.65 -7.22
CA ALA A 96 -23.36 3.65 -6.26
C ALA A 96 -24.52 4.54 -5.81
N THR A 97 -25.14 4.22 -4.68
CA THR A 97 -25.77 5.26 -3.85
C THR A 97 -24.63 6.07 -3.22
N VAL A 98 -24.65 7.39 -3.37
CA VAL A 98 -23.68 8.28 -2.72
C VAL A 98 -23.95 8.22 -1.21
N VAL A 99 -23.34 7.27 -0.52
CA VAL A 99 -23.35 7.22 0.94
C VAL A 99 -22.43 8.34 1.41
N ALA A 100 -23.02 9.39 2.00
CA ALA A 100 -22.26 10.42 2.70
C ALA A 100 -21.39 9.73 3.76
N SER A 101 -20.08 9.96 3.69
CA SER A 101 -19.14 9.37 4.65
C SER A 101 -19.49 9.87 6.05
N PRO A 102 -19.59 9.00 7.08
CA PRO A 102 -19.77 9.46 8.44
C PRO A 102 -18.59 10.39 8.80
N SER A 103 -18.89 11.54 9.42
CA SER A 103 -17.87 12.47 9.88
C SER A 103 -16.80 11.75 10.69
N PRO A 104 -15.52 12.14 10.56
CA PRO A 104 -14.43 11.49 11.31
C PRO A 104 -14.75 11.56 12.79
N THR A 105 -15.06 10.40 13.38
CA THR A 105 -15.18 10.29 14.83
C THR A 105 -13.78 10.36 15.39
N THR A 106 -13.57 11.20 16.40
CA THR A 106 -12.32 11.40 17.10
C THR A 106 -11.73 10.04 17.48
N SER A 107 -10.64 9.65 16.83
CA SER A 107 -9.91 8.43 17.17
C SER A 107 -9.39 8.57 18.61
N PRO A 108 -9.53 7.54 19.47
CA PRO A 108 -8.84 7.54 20.74
C PRO A 108 -7.32 7.65 20.50
N PRO A 109 -6.58 8.32 21.40
CA PRO A 109 -5.15 8.49 21.23
C PRO A 109 -4.46 7.13 21.12
N SER A 110 -3.68 6.95 20.06
CA SER A 110 -2.85 5.76 19.88
C SER A 110 -1.79 5.73 20.98
N HIS A 111 -1.86 4.73 21.85
CA HIS A 111 -0.81 4.45 22.81
C HIS A 111 0.42 3.92 22.07
N SER A 112 1.26 4.83 21.60
CA SER A 112 2.65 4.55 21.26
C SER A 112 3.35 4.12 22.56
N SER A 113 3.52 2.82 22.76
CA SER A 113 4.50 2.32 23.71
C SER A 113 5.87 2.70 23.17
N ARG A 114 6.39 3.86 23.61
CA ARG A 114 7.80 4.20 23.43
C ARG A 114 8.59 3.08 24.10
N LEU A 115 9.21 2.22 23.29
CA LEU A 115 10.21 1.29 23.79
C LEU A 115 11.34 2.16 24.34
N SER A 116 11.39 2.30 25.67
CA SER A 116 12.48 2.98 26.35
C SER A 116 13.79 2.38 25.87
N ARG A 117 14.61 3.21 25.22
CA ARG A 117 15.96 2.89 24.78
C ARG A 117 16.65 2.10 25.90
N PRO A 118 17.12 0.86 25.67
CA PRO A 118 17.69 0.09 26.76
C PRO A 118 18.98 0.79 27.19
N GLN A 119 18.98 1.35 28.41
CA GLN A 119 20.16 1.96 29.02
C GLN A 119 21.35 0.98 29.08
N HIS A 120 21.08 -0.31 28.92
CA HIS A 120 22.05 -1.40 28.89
C HIS A 120 22.94 -1.43 27.64
N VAL A 121 22.51 -0.88 26.48
CA VAL A 121 23.34 -0.91 25.26
C VAL A 121 24.59 -0.04 25.43
N GLY A 122 24.46 1.12 26.09
CA GLY A 122 25.61 2.00 26.37
C GLY A 122 26.62 1.36 27.34
N VAL A 123 26.13 0.65 28.35
CA VAL A 123 26.99 -0.05 29.34
C VAL A 123 27.73 -1.21 28.70
N LEU A 124 27.06 -2.00 27.84
CA LEU A 124 27.69 -3.11 27.11
C LEU A 124 28.79 -2.64 26.16
N VAL A 125 28.59 -1.52 25.46
CA VAL A 125 29.61 -0.92 24.58
C VAL A 125 30.82 -0.45 25.39
N LEU A 126 30.59 0.25 26.51
CA LEU A 126 31.68 0.71 27.39
C LEU A 126 32.48 -0.45 27.99
N PHE A 127 31.80 -1.52 28.41
CA PHE A 127 32.46 -2.72 28.94
C PHE A 127 33.28 -3.45 27.87
N SER A 128 32.75 -3.56 26.64
CA SER A 128 33.48 -4.14 25.52
C SER A 128 34.72 -3.33 25.14
N CYS A 129 34.65 -2.00 25.17
CA CYS A 129 35.82 -1.15 24.93
C CYS A 129 36.88 -1.31 26.03
N PHE A 130 36.47 -1.38 27.30
CA PHE A 130 37.40 -1.54 28.42
C PHE A 130 38.14 -2.89 28.38
N LEU A 131 37.45 -3.97 28.01
CA LEU A 131 38.06 -5.28 27.82
C LEU A 131 39.08 -5.30 26.67
N LEU A 132 38.80 -4.59 25.56
CA LEU A 132 39.75 -4.47 24.45
C LEU A 132 41.01 -3.69 24.84
N PHE A 133 40.90 -2.69 25.72
CA PHE A 133 42.05 -1.97 26.27
C PHE A 133 42.90 -2.79 27.26
N LEU A 134 42.32 -3.82 27.88
CA LEU A 134 43.04 -4.68 28.84
C LEU A 134 43.72 -5.89 28.20
N VAL A 135 43.35 -6.23 26.97
CA VAL A 135 43.86 -7.40 26.22
C VAL A 135 44.85 -7.00 25.11
N GLY A 136 44.99 -5.70 24.83
CA GLY A 136 46.05 -5.14 23.97
C GLY A 136 47.20 -4.58 24.79
#